data_AF-A0A2D5B2F4-F1
#
_entry.id   AF-A0A2D5B2F4-F1
#
_cell.length_a   1.000
_cell.length_b   1.000
_cell.length_c   1.000
_cell.angle_alpha   90.00
_cell.angle_beta   90.00
_cell.angle_gamma   90.00
#
_symmetry.space_group_name_H-M   'P 1'
#
loop_
_entity.id
_entity.type
_entity.pdbx_description
1 polymer ?
#
loop_
_entity_poly.entity_id
_entity_poly.type
_entity_poly.pdbx_seq_one_letter_code
_entity_poly.pdbx_strand_id
1 'polypeptide(L)'
;MLSNELARLAGVTVRALRHYHRIGVLVEPERRSNGYREYDVHDLIRVLRIKRLAALGIPLDRMPALLDDDANEAGELLDELDAELTAQIDRLIGQRAIIAHLRTSGAAPDLPPELAPFLAAFAAGQSRERATYDRDQSVLLAHFAGVDGLAQIARLYERLSDSAIAPAVKDIDEKFGHLGPDSTDREVNELTELFAAVLTPIVADRVGAEPTVDLAAVADIFAQHSADLLNEQQQRLLEHLERRLGGDA
;
A
#
# COMPACT_ATOMS: atom_id res chain seq x y z
N MET A 1 48.79 20.41 -9.15
CA MET A 1 48.50 19.24 -8.27
C MET A 1 48.44 17.97 -9.12
N LEU A 2 48.89 16.82 -8.61
CA LEU A 2 48.71 15.53 -9.31
C LEU A 2 47.36 14.88 -8.93
N SER A 3 46.88 13.91 -9.71
CA SER A 3 45.59 13.23 -9.46
C SER A 3 45.42 12.72 -8.02
N ASN A 4 46.48 12.16 -7.41
CA ASN A 4 46.42 11.65 -6.04
C ASN A 4 46.25 12.77 -5.02
N GLU A 5 46.91 13.90 -5.25
CA GLU A 5 46.83 15.07 -4.39
C GLU A 5 45.46 15.75 -4.50
N LEU A 6 44.95 15.93 -5.73
CA LEU A 6 43.61 16.44 -5.98
C LEU A 6 42.55 15.56 -5.32
N ALA A 7 42.63 14.24 -5.52
CA ALA A 7 41.71 13.28 -4.92
C ALA A 7 41.71 13.38 -3.39
N ARG A 8 42.90 13.46 -2.78
CA ARG A 8 43.05 13.63 -1.32
C ARG A 8 42.45 14.94 -0.83
N LEU A 9 42.73 16.06 -1.50
CA LEU A 9 42.22 17.38 -1.11
C LEU A 9 40.71 17.49 -1.26
N ALA A 10 40.14 16.94 -2.33
CA ALA A 10 38.70 16.89 -2.54
C ALA A 10 37.98 15.83 -1.70
N GLY A 11 38.72 14.91 -1.08
CA GLY A 11 38.18 13.76 -0.37
C GLY A 11 37.36 12.87 -1.29
N VAL A 12 37.90 12.55 -2.47
CA VAL A 12 37.36 11.59 -3.45
C VAL A 12 38.43 10.56 -3.81
N THR A 13 38.07 9.52 -4.55
CA THR A 13 39.05 8.55 -5.04
C THR A 13 39.60 8.98 -6.40
N VAL A 14 40.81 8.54 -6.73
CA VAL A 14 41.37 8.70 -8.10
C VAL A 14 40.47 8.02 -9.14
N ARG A 15 39.77 6.93 -8.75
CA ARG A 15 38.75 6.28 -9.58
C ARG A 15 37.57 7.22 -9.85
N ALA A 16 37.11 7.98 -8.86
CA ALA A 16 36.06 8.99 -9.04
C ALA A 16 36.51 10.09 -10.02
N LEU A 17 37.74 10.61 -9.90
CA LEU A 17 38.28 11.57 -10.87
C LEU A 17 38.26 11.03 -12.31
N ARG A 18 38.73 9.79 -12.52
CA ARG A 18 38.66 9.13 -13.84
C ARG A 18 37.21 9.00 -14.33
N HIS A 19 36.29 8.70 -13.42
CA HIS A 19 34.87 8.62 -13.77
C HIS A 19 34.32 9.99 -14.20
N TYR A 20 34.65 11.06 -13.48
CA TYR A 20 34.22 12.42 -13.81
C TYR A 20 34.76 12.89 -15.16
N HIS A 21 36.01 12.55 -15.48
CA HIS A 21 36.55 12.77 -16.82
C HIS A 21 35.82 12.00 -17.90
N ARG A 22 35.58 10.70 -17.69
CA ARG A 22 34.93 9.82 -18.66
C ARG A 22 33.52 10.29 -19.04
N ILE A 23 32.78 10.88 -18.10
CA ILE A 23 31.42 11.40 -18.33
C ILE A 23 31.40 12.88 -18.72
N GLY A 24 32.56 13.53 -18.81
CA GLY A 24 32.68 14.92 -19.25
C GLY A 24 32.36 15.98 -18.18
N VAL A 25 31.91 15.60 -16.98
CA VAL A 25 31.62 16.57 -15.91
C VAL A 25 32.88 17.25 -15.37
N LEU A 26 34.06 16.63 -15.52
CA LEU A 26 35.36 17.24 -15.24
C LEU A 26 36.22 17.19 -16.50
N VAL A 27 36.67 18.34 -17.01
CA VAL A 27 37.54 18.39 -18.19
C VAL A 27 38.88 17.73 -17.87
N GLU A 28 39.44 16.94 -18.80
CA GLU A 28 40.80 16.42 -18.61
C GLU A 28 41.83 17.55 -18.76
N PRO A 29 42.67 17.80 -17.74
CA PRO A 29 43.68 18.84 -17.84
C PRO A 29 44.86 18.40 -18.70
N GLU A 30 45.74 19.35 -19.00
CA GLU A 30 46.97 19.09 -19.73
C GLU A 30 47.86 18.04 -19.03
N ARG A 31 48.59 17.29 -19.86
CA ARG A 31 49.59 16.34 -19.38
C ARG A 31 50.96 16.99 -19.41
N ARG A 32 51.70 16.86 -18.31
CA ARG A 32 53.13 17.18 -18.26
C ARG A 32 53.92 16.31 -19.24
N SER A 33 55.14 16.74 -19.57
CA SER A 33 56.09 16.01 -20.42
C SER A 33 56.41 14.59 -19.95
N ASN A 34 56.20 14.29 -18.65
CA ASN A 34 56.35 12.98 -18.04
C ASN A 34 55.05 12.13 -18.05
N GLY A 35 53.99 12.59 -18.75
CA GLY A 35 52.73 11.88 -18.95
C GLY A 35 51.68 12.02 -17.85
N TYR A 36 51.99 12.71 -16.75
CA TYR A 36 51.05 12.91 -15.64
C TYR A 36 50.11 14.10 -15.89
N ARG A 37 48.83 13.93 -15.53
CA ARG A 37 47.85 15.04 -15.49
C ARG A 37 48.21 16.02 -14.38
N GLU A 38 48.19 17.31 -14.70
CA GLU A 38 48.40 18.40 -13.75
C GLU A 38 47.12 19.21 -13.59
N TYR A 39 46.63 19.29 -12.36
CA TYR A 39 45.41 20.03 -12.01
C TYR A 39 45.73 21.32 -11.30
N ASP A 40 44.91 22.34 -11.52
CA ASP A 40 44.99 23.62 -10.84
C ASP A 40 43.91 23.76 -9.74
N VAL A 41 43.84 24.94 -9.12
CA VAL A 41 42.87 25.22 -8.06
C VAL A 41 41.42 25.24 -8.60
N HIS A 42 41.20 25.59 -9.87
CA HIS A 42 39.87 25.57 -10.48
C HIS A 42 39.35 24.14 -10.66
N ASP A 43 40.23 23.20 -11.00
CA ASP A 43 39.88 21.77 -11.02
C ASP A 43 39.44 21.28 -9.63
N LEU A 44 40.15 21.69 -8.58
CA LEU A 44 39.78 21.36 -7.20
C LEU A 44 38.41 21.95 -6.84
N ILE A 45 38.15 23.22 -7.17
CA ILE A 45 36.84 23.85 -6.96
C ILE A 45 35.75 23.09 -7.71
N ARG A 46 35.99 22.70 -8.97
CA ARG A 46 35.02 21.94 -9.77
C ARG A 46 34.72 20.58 -9.16
N VAL A 47 35.73 19.83 -8.72
CA VAL A 47 35.54 18.53 -8.03
C VAL A 47 34.77 18.70 -6.71
N LEU A 48 35.03 19.77 -5.95
CA LEU A 48 34.29 20.08 -4.73
C LEU A 48 32.82 20.42 -5.01
N ARG A 49 32.53 21.17 -6.10
CA ARG A 49 31.15 21.44 -6.56
C ARG A 49 30.45 20.13 -6.97
N ILE A 50 31.10 19.30 -7.80
CA ILE A 50 30.58 17.98 -8.21
C ILE A 50 30.22 17.13 -6.98
N LYS A 51 31.11 17.06 -5.99
CA LYS A 51 30.88 16.31 -4.76
C LYS A 51 29.66 16.81 -3.99
N ARG A 52 29.47 18.13 -3.91
CA ARG A 52 28.31 18.73 -3.22
C ARG A 52 27.00 18.40 -3.95
N LEU A 53 26.97 18.54 -5.27
CA LEU A 53 25.79 18.21 -6.08
C LEU A 53 25.47 16.71 -6.02
N ALA A 54 26.49 15.84 -6.07
CA ALA A 54 26.31 14.40 -5.92
C ALA A 54 25.70 14.03 -4.56
N ALA A 55 26.07 14.76 -3.49
CA ALA A 55 25.52 14.55 -2.16
C ALA A 55 24.05 14.99 -2.04
N LEU A 56 23.56 15.85 -2.94
CA LEU A 56 22.15 16.22 -3.05
C LEU A 56 21.34 15.20 -3.88
N GLY A 57 21.97 14.15 -4.40
CA GLY A 57 21.31 13.16 -5.26
C GLY A 57 21.22 13.57 -6.74
N ILE A 58 21.82 14.70 -7.11
CA ILE A 58 21.83 15.16 -8.50
C ILE A 58 22.70 14.20 -9.33
N PRO A 59 22.19 13.65 -10.44
CA PRO A 59 22.95 12.72 -11.26
C PRO A 59 24.05 13.47 -12.04
N LEU A 60 25.20 12.80 -12.23
CA LEU A 60 26.43 13.42 -12.73
C LEU A 60 26.32 13.96 -14.17
N ASP A 61 25.40 13.43 -14.97
CA ASP A 61 25.11 13.84 -16.34
C ASP A 61 24.29 15.13 -16.42
N ARG A 62 23.57 15.50 -15.37
CA ARG A 62 22.83 16.77 -15.24
C ARG A 62 23.66 17.90 -14.64
N MET A 63 24.79 17.58 -14.02
CA MET A 63 25.65 18.58 -13.37
C MET A 63 26.29 19.63 -14.29
N PRO A 64 26.59 19.39 -15.58
CA PRO A 64 27.17 20.43 -16.44
C PRO A 64 26.36 21.73 -16.44
N ALA A 65 25.03 21.65 -16.55
CA ALA A 65 24.11 22.80 -16.45
C ALA A 65 24.31 23.63 -15.16
N LEU A 66 24.57 22.95 -14.04
CA LEU A 66 24.78 23.58 -12.73
C LEU A 66 26.20 24.11 -12.49
N LEU A 67 27.17 23.55 -13.20
CA LEU A 67 28.59 23.86 -13.02
C LEU A 67 29.07 24.98 -13.93
N ASP A 68 28.42 25.15 -15.08
CA ASP A 68 28.84 26.07 -16.14
C ASP A 68 28.07 27.41 -16.10
N ASP A 69 27.48 27.73 -14.92
CA ASP A 69 26.87 29.01 -14.51
C ASP A 69 25.69 29.52 -15.36
N ASP A 70 24.83 28.62 -15.87
CA ASP A 70 23.48 28.99 -16.31
C ASP A 70 22.54 29.07 -15.10
N ALA A 71 22.40 30.28 -14.53
CA ALA A 71 21.66 30.49 -13.29
C ALA A 71 20.16 30.14 -13.39
N ASN A 72 19.57 30.23 -14.58
CA ASN A 72 18.16 29.88 -14.78
C ASN A 72 17.98 28.36 -14.83
N GLU A 73 18.79 27.67 -15.62
CA GLU A 73 18.77 26.20 -15.71
C GLU A 73 19.08 25.55 -14.35
N ALA A 74 19.92 26.22 -13.53
CA ALA A 74 20.21 25.77 -12.19
C ALA A 74 19.05 25.94 -11.19
N GLY A 75 18.26 27.01 -11.31
CA GLY A 75 17.06 27.18 -10.51
C GLY A 75 16.01 26.11 -10.83
N GLU A 76 15.73 25.92 -12.12
CA GLU A 76 14.73 24.93 -12.59
C GLU A 76 15.08 23.51 -12.15
N LEU A 77 16.34 23.08 -12.29
CA LEU A 77 16.76 21.74 -11.88
C LEU A 77 16.69 21.53 -10.36
N LEU A 78 16.94 22.57 -9.56
CA LEU A 78 16.80 22.49 -8.10
C LEU A 78 15.33 22.42 -7.67
N ASP A 79 14.45 23.19 -8.33
CA ASP A 79 13.00 23.15 -8.08
C ASP A 79 12.42 21.78 -8.46
N GLU A 80 12.84 21.20 -9.58
CA GLU A 80 12.45 19.84 -9.99
C GLU A 80 12.87 18.79 -8.95
N LEU A 81 14.11 18.87 -8.45
CA LEU A 81 14.62 17.96 -7.43
C LEU A 81 13.87 18.10 -6.10
N ASP A 82 13.60 19.33 -5.67
CA ASP A 82 12.86 19.59 -4.42
C ASP A 82 11.43 19.05 -4.50
N ALA A 83 10.76 19.23 -5.65
CA ALA A 83 9.43 18.67 -5.90
C ALA A 83 9.44 17.13 -5.88
N GLU A 84 10.45 16.51 -6.50
CA GLU A 84 10.61 15.05 -6.48
C GLU A 84 10.83 14.53 -5.06
N LEU A 85 11.74 15.16 -4.31
CA LEU A 85 12.04 14.78 -2.92
C LEU A 85 10.82 14.97 -2.02
N THR A 86 10.07 16.04 -2.19
CA THR A 86 8.81 16.28 -1.47
C THR A 86 7.80 15.16 -1.74
N ALA A 87 7.59 14.78 -3.01
CA ALA A 87 6.70 13.68 -3.38
C ALA A 87 7.17 12.32 -2.81
N GLN A 88 8.48 12.08 -2.76
CA GLN A 88 9.04 10.88 -2.13
C GLN A 88 8.81 10.87 -0.62
N ILE A 89 9.02 12.00 0.05
CA ILE A 89 8.77 12.16 1.50
C ILE A 89 7.30 11.91 1.81
N ASP A 90 6.38 12.51 1.06
CA ASP A 90 4.94 12.33 1.26
C ASP A 90 4.53 10.86 1.10
N ARG A 91 5.06 10.18 0.08
CA ARG A 91 4.84 8.74 -0.12
C ARG A 91 5.35 7.92 1.07
N LEU A 92 6.56 8.21 1.56
CA LEU A 92 7.16 7.51 2.71
C LEU A 92 6.39 7.77 4.01
N ILE A 93 5.90 9.00 4.22
CA ILE A 93 5.03 9.35 5.34
C ILE A 93 3.72 8.56 5.27
N GLY A 94 3.08 8.50 4.11
CA GLY A 94 1.87 7.70 3.88
C GLY A 94 2.08 6.22 4.18
N GLN A 95 3.16 5.62 3.66
CA GLN A 95 3.52 4.22 3.96
C GLN A 95 3.73 3.97 5.45
N ARG A 96 4.41 4.88 6.16
CA ARG A 96 4.60 4.77 7.61
C ARG A 96 3.28 4.88 8.38
N ALA A 97 2.36 5.74 7.93
CA ALA A 97 1.04 5.85 8.54
C ALA A 97 0.24 4.54 8.40
N ILE A 98 0.26 3.92 7.22
CA ILE A 98 -0.37 2.61 6.97
C ILE A 98 0.22 1.54 7.90
N ILE A 99 1.55 1.44 7.98
CA ILE A 99 2.22 0.48 8.86
C ILE A 99 1.85 0.71 10.33
N ALA A 100 1.79 1.96 10.78
CA ALA A 100 1.39 2.28 12.14
C ALA A 100 -0.06 1.86 12.41
N HIS A 101 -0.96 2.10 11.46
CA HIS A 101 -2.37 1.70 11.56
C HIS A 101 -2.54 0.18 11.65
N LEU A 102 -1.85 -0.58 10.80
CA LEU A 102 -1.86 -2.05 10.82
C LEU A 102 -1.29 -2.60 12.14
N ARG A 103 -0.25 -1.98 12.69
CA ARG A 103 0.32 -2.39 13.99
C ARG A 103 -0.61 -2.13 15.17
N THR A 104 -1.31 -0.99 15.18
CA THR A 104 -2.22 -0.64 16.29
C THR A 104 -3.51 -1.49 16.26
N SER A 105 -4.00 -1.83 15.06
CA SER A 105 -5.17 -2.70 14.90
C SER A 105 -4.91 -4.16 15.27
N GLY A 106 -3.65 -4.61 15.29
CA GLY A 106 -3.32 -6.03 15.52
C GLY A 106 -3.70 -6.94 14.35
N ALA A 107 -4.02 -6.35 13.20
CA ALA A 107 -4.45 -7.04 12.00
C ALA A 107 -3.27 -7.65 11.23
N ALA A 108 -3.57 -8.58 10.32
CA ALA A 108 -2.58 -9.10 9.38
C ALA A 108 -2.06 -7.98 8.44
N PRO A 109 -0.77 -8.00 8.06
CA PRO A 109 -0.12 -6.88 7.35
C PRO A 109 -0.53 -6.73 5.88
N ASP A 110 -1.23 -7.70 5.31
CA ASP A 110 -1.72 -7.72 3.93
C ASP A 110 -3.22 -7.42 3.82
N LEU A 111 -3.85 -7.04 4.94
CA LEU A 111 -5.23 -6.57 4.92
C LEU A 111 -5.31 -5.14 4.41
N PRO A 112 -6.42 -4.79 3.71
CA PRO A 112 -6.76 -3.40 3.46
C PRO A 112 -6.74 -2.60 4.78
N PRO A 113 -5.92 -1.54 4.91
CA PRO A 113 -5.77 -0.81 6.17
C PRO A 113 -7.09 -0.30 6.73
N GLU A 114 -8.01 0.10 5.86
CA GLU A 114 -9.34 0.62 6.21
C GLU A 114 -10.24 -0.44 6.89
N LEU A 115 -10.01 -1.73 6.62
CA LEU A 115 -10.79 -2.83 7.18
C LEU A 115 -10.10 -3.52 8.36
N ALA A 116 -8.78 -3.32 8.49
CA ALA A 116 -7.92 -3.98 9.46
C ALA A 116 -8.42 -3.90 10.92
N PRO A 117 -8.85 -2.74 11.48
CA PRO A 117 -9.34 -2.66 12.85
C PRO A 117 -10.55 -3.54 13.12
N PHE A 118 -11.48 -3.61 12.17
CA PHE A 118 -12.73 -4.34 12.32
C PHE A 118 -12.48 -5.85 12.21
N LEU A 119 -11.73 -6.28 11.20
CA LEU A 119 -11.38 -7.68 11.00
C LEU A 119 -10.55 -8.24 12.15
N ALA A 120 -9.64 -7.45 12.74
CA ALA A 120 -8.91 -7.86 13.93
C ALA A 120 -9.83 -8.09 15.14
N ALA A 121 -10.87 -7.27 15.30
CA ALA A 121 -11.87 -7.44 16.35
C ALA A 121 -12.72 -8.71 16.15
N PHE A 122 -13.09 -9.05 14.91
CA PHE A 122 -13.81 -10.27 14.58
C PHE A 122 -12.95 -11.53 14.73
N ALA A 123 -11.70 -11.48 14.26
CA ALA A 123 -10.77 -12.61 14.38
C ALA A 123 -10.48 -13.01 15.85
N ALA A 124 -10.68 -12.09 16.79
CA ALA A 124 -10.50 -12.35 18.22
C ALA A 124 -11.58 -13.29 18.77
N GLY A 125 -11.32 -14.60 18.70
CA GLY A 125 -12.20 -15.67 19.21
C GLY A 125 -12.66 -16.65 18.14
N GLN A 126 -12.34 -16.40 16.88
CA GLN A 126 -12.62 -17.30 15.75
C GLN A 126 -11.59 -18.43 15.63
N SER A 127 -11.98 -19.49 14.90
CA SER A 127 -11.01 -20.49 14.43
C SER A 127 -10.04 -19.88 13.40
N ARG A 128 -8.89 -20.53 13.20
CA ARG A 128 -7.87 -20.04 12.25
C ARG A 128 -8.39 -20.07 10.81
N GLU A 129 -9.17 -21.09 10.46
CA GLU A 129 -9.79 -21.27 9.16
C GLU A 129 -10.77 -20.13 8.87
N ARG A 130 -11.59 -19.75 9.87
CA ARG A 130 -12.55 -18.65 9.77
C ARG A 130 -11.88 -17.29 9.62
N ALA A 131 -10.87 -17.02 10.44
CA ALA A 131 -10.09 -15.79 10.33
C ALA A 131 -9.37 -15.67 8.98
N THR A 132 -9.04 -16.81 8.34
CA THR A 132 -8.46 -16.83 6.98
C THR A 132 -9.52 -16.54 5.94
N TYR A 133 -10.70 -17.16 6.03
CA TYR A 133 -11.83 -16.87 5.14
C TYR A 133 -12.23 -15.38 5.18
N ASP A 134 -12.43 -14.80 6.37
CA ASP A 134 -12.82 -13.38 6.50
C ASP A 134 -11.73 -12.44 5.94
N ARG A 135 -10.46 -12.79 6.15
CA ARG A 135 -9.32 -12.04 5.60
C ARG A 135 -9.30 -12.09 4.07
N ASP A 136 -9.33 -13.27 3.48
CA ASP A 136 -9.25 -13.45 2.03
C ASP A 136 -10.47 -12.82 1.34
N GLN A 137 -11.66 -13.00 1.91
CA GLN A 137 -12.89 -12.37 1.43
C GLN A 137 -12.79 -10.83 1.47
N SER A 138 -12.18 -10.25 2.51
CA SER A 138 -11.99 -8.80 2.60
C SER A 138 -11.02 -8.25 1.53
N VAL A 139 -10.01 -9.04 1.16
CA VAL A 139 -9.06 -8.68 0.09
C VAL A 139 -9.78 -8.65 -1.26
N LEU A 140 -10.64 -9.65 -1.53
CA LEU A 140 -11.48 -9.68 -2.73
C LEU A 140 -12.46 -8.50 -2.76
N LEU A 141 -13.14 -8.22 -1.65
CA LEU A 141 -14.06 -7.09 -1.53
C LEU A 141 -13.37 -5.76 -1.79
N ALA A 142 -12.20 -5.54 -1.18
CA ALA A 142 -11.44 -4.32 -1.40
C ALA A 142 -10.95 -4.17 -2.84
N HIS A 143 -10.55 -5.27 -3.48
CA HIS A 143 -10.11 -5.26 -4.88
C HIS A 143 -11.26 -4.89 -5.83
N PHE A 144 -12.41 -5.55 -5.71
CA PHE A 144 -13.54 -5.32 -6.62
C PHE A 144 -14.29 -4.03 -6.33
N ALA A 145 -14.23 -3.52 -5.11
CA ALA A 145 -14.87 -2.24 -4.75
C ALA A 145 -14.12 -1.01 -5.27
N GLY A 146 -12.83 -1.18 -5.61
CA GLY A 146 -11.95 -0.06 -5.89
C GLY A 146 -11.82 0.91 -4.72
N VAL A 147 -11.13 2.04 -4.97
CA VAL A 147 -10.82 3.02 -3.92
C VAL A 147 -12.09 3.69 -3.38
N ASP A 148 -13.04 4.02 -4.24
CA ASP A 148 -14.28 4.71 -3.85
C ASP A 148 -15.26 3.80 -3.10
N GLY A 149 -15.27 2.51 -3.44
CA GLY A 149 -16.14 1.53 -2.79
C GLY A 149 -15.61 1.05 -1.43
N LEU A 150 -14.29 1.03 -1.25
CA LEU A 150 -13.66 0.59 0.00
C LEU A 150 -14.12 1.41 1.22
N ALA A 151 -14.30 2.72 1.06
CA ALA A 151 -14.80 3.58 2.14
C ALA A 151 -16.21 3.19 2.61
N GLN A 152 -17.06 2.71 1.70
CA GLN A 152 -18.42 2.27 2.05
C GLN A 152 -18.41 0.90 2.73
N ILE A 153 -17.51 0.01 2.29
CA ILE A 153 -17.28 -1.28 2.98
C ILE A 153 -16.75 -1.02 4.39
N ALA A 154 -15.80 -0.10 4.56
CA ALA A 154 -15.28 0.25 5.89
C ALA A 154 -16.38 0.74 6.83
N ARG A 155 -17.31 1.60 6.35
CA ARG A 155 -18.48 2.04 7.13
C ARG A 155 -19.43 0.90 7.50
N LEU A 156 -19.61 -0.08 6.62
CA LEU A 156 -20.40 -1.27 6.92
C LEU A 156 -19.77 -2.06 8.08
N TYR A 157 -18.47 -2.34 8.00
CA TYR A 157 -17.72 -3.02 9.07
C TYR A 157 -17.70 -2.21 10.38
N GLU A 158 -17.61 -0.89 10.30
CA GLU A 158 -17.70 0.02 11.45
C GLU A 158 -19.05 -0.13 12.16
N ARG A 159 -20.17 -0.12 11.42
CA ARG A 159 -21.50 -0.33 12.00
C ARG A 159 -21.67 -1.71 12.61
N LEU A 160 -21.15 -2.75 11.96
CA LEU A 160 -21.17 -4.11 12.50
C LEU A 160 -20.35 -4.24 13.80
N SER A 161 -19.36 -3.37 13.97
CA SER A 161 -18.49 -3.31 15.16
C SER A 161 -19.03 -2.38 16.25
N ASP A 162 -20.17 -1.71 16.04
CA ASP A 162 -20.82 -0.89 17.08
C ASP A 162 -21.18 -1.78 18.28
N SER A 163 -20.90 -1.29 19.49
CA SER A 163 -21.26 -1.95 20.75
C SER A 163 -22.72 -2.45 20.84
N ALA A 164 -23.66 -1.81 20.13
CA ALA A 164 -25.07 -2.23 20.10
C ALA A 164 -25.32 -3.44 19.17
N ILE A 165 -24.48 -3.63 18.15
CA ILE A 165 -24.66 -4.65 17.09
C ILE A 165 -23.65 -5.80 17.24
N ALA A 166 -22.42 -5.49 17.65
CA ALA A 166 -21.32 -6.44 17.78
C ALA A 166 -21.65 -7.71 18.58
N PRO A 167 -22.42 -7.67 19.71
CA PRO A 167 -22.80 -8.90 20.40
C PRO A 167 -23.67 -9.84 19.54
N ALA A 168 -24.58 -9.30 18.73
CA ALA A 168 -25.42 -10.08 17.83
C ALA A 168 -24.61 -10.65 16.66
N VAL A 169 -23.69 -9.86 16.10
CA VAL A 169 -22.78 -10.34 15.03
C VAL A 169 -21.90 -11.47 15.56
N LYS A 170 -21.39 -11.35 16.78
CA LYS A 170 -20.60 -12.40 17.43
C LYS A 170 -21.42 -13.68 17.65
N ASP A 171 -22.65 -13.58 18.14
CA ASP A 171 -23.54 -14.74 18.31
C ASP A 171 -23.86 -15.42 16.96
N ILE A 172 -24.10 -14.65 15.91
CA ILE A 172 -24.28 -15.16 14.54
C ILE A 172 -23.03 -15.90 14.08
N ASP A 173 -21.86 -15.31 14.25
CA ASP A 173 -20.59 -15.90 13.81
C ASP A 173 -20.28 -17.20 14.56
N GLU A 174 -20.49 -17.22 15.88
CA GLU A 174 -20.36 -18.43 16.70
C GLU A 174 -21.32 -19.52 16.21
N LYS A 175 -22.61 -19.22 16.00
CA LYS A 175 -23.60 -20.19 15.49
C LYS A 175 -23.29 -20.67 14.08
N PHE A 176 -22.81 -19.78 13.21
CA PHE A 176 -22.38 -20.12 11.86
C PHE A 176 -21.22 -21.12 11.89
N GLY A 177 -20.25 -20.93 12.78
CA GLY A 177 -19.13 -21.86 12.99
C GLY A 177 -19.55 -23.25 13.49
N HIS A 178 -20.72 -23.37 14.14
CA HIS A 178 -21.26 -24.65 14.62
C HIS A 178 -22.10 -25.39 13.58
N LEU A 179 -22.44 -24.76 12.45
CA LEU A 179 -23.12 -25.47 11.35
C LEU A 179 -22.19 -26.55 10.80
N GLY A 180 -22.69 -27.78 10.71
CA GLY A 180 -21.96 -28.94 10.22
C GLY A 180 -22.86 -29.90 9.43
N PRO A 181 -22.33 -31.08 9.03
CA PRO A 181 -23.06 -32.02 8.19
C PRO A 181 -24.42 -32.49 8.77
N ASP A 182 -24.53 -32.50 10.10
CA ASP A 182 -25.74 -32.94 10.82
C ASP A 182 -26.72 -31.78 11.11
N SER A 183 -26.37 -30.54 10.76
CA SER A 183 -27.26 -29.39 10.97
C SER A 183 -28.49 -29.48 10.06
N THR A 184 -29.64 -29.18 10.64
CA THR A 184 -30.95 -29.27 10.00
C THR A 184 -31.25 -28.03 9.16
N ASP A 185 -32.14 -28.17 8.17
CA ASP A 185 -32.66 -27.03 7.40
C ASP A 185 -33.29 -25.95 8.29
N ARG A 186 -33.88 -26.37 9.42
CA ARG A 186 -34.45 -25.44 10.40
C ARG A 186 -33.37 -24.55 11.01
N GLU A 187 -32.26 -25.13 11.45
CA GLU A 187 -31.14 -24.38 12.05
C GLU A 187 -30.51 -23.41 11.05
N VAL A 188 -30.31 -23.85 9.80
CA VAL A 188 -29.80 -22.99 8.71
C VAL A 188 -30.75 -21.81 8.46
N ASN A 189 -32.06 -22.06 8.35
CA ASN A 189 -33.03 -21.01 8.10
C ASN A 189 -33.19 -20.05 9.28
N GLU A 190 -33.23 -20.54 10.52
CA GLU A 190 -33.29 -19.68 11.72
C GLU A 190 -32.08 -18.76 11.80
N LEU A 191 -30.88 -19.27 11.51
CA LEU A 191 -29.67 -18.44 11.50
C LEU A 191 -29.67 -17.46 10.32
N THR A 192 -30.18 -17.86 9.15
CA THR A 192 -30.36 -16.95 8.00
C THR A 192 -31.24 -15.76 8.37
N GLU A 193 -32.38 -16.01 9.03
CA GLU A 193 -33.31 -14.97 9.47
C GLU A 193 -32.66 -14.02 10.49
N LEU A 194 -31.91 -14.57 11.45
CA LEU A 194 -31.16 -13.77 12.42
C LEU A 194 -30.13 -12.87 11.73
N PHE A 195 -29.39 -13.42 10.77
CA PHE A 195 -28.38 -12.67 10.02
C PHE A 195 -29.01 -11.57 9.17
N ALA A 196 -30.10 -11.88 8.45
CA ALA A 196 -30.84 -10.90 7.66
C ALA A 196 -31.43 -9.78 8.53
N ALA A 197 -31.94 -10.09 9.73
CA ALA A 197 -32.47 -9.09 10.65
C ALA A 197 -31.41 -8.07 11.11
N VAL A 198 -30.15 -8.51 11.27
CA VAL A 198 -29.03 -7.62 11.61
C VAL A 198 -28.56 -6.82 10.39
N LEU A 199 -28.42 -7.45 9.23
CA LEU A 199 -27.87 -6.79 8.04
C LEU A 199 -28.86 -5.87 7.31
N THR A 200 -30.14 -6.22 7.26
CA THR A 200 -31.14 -5.47 6.48
C THR A 200 -31.20 -3.98 6.86
N PRO A 201 -31.29 -3.58 8.15
CA PRO A 201 -31.30 -2.17 8.53
C PRO A 201 -29.98 -1.44 8.21
N ILE A 202 -28.87 -2.17 8.15
CA ILE A 202 -27.54 -1.62 7.85
C ILE A 202 -27.37 -1.37 6.35
N VAL A 203 -27.87 -2.30 5.53
CA VAL A 203 -27.82 -2.21 4.07
C VAL A 203 -28.89 -1.26 3.51
N ALA A 204 -30.08 -1.21 4.13
CA ALA A 204 -31.19 -0.35 3.68
C ALA A 204 -30.95 1.15 3.88
N ASP A 205 -30.07 1.53 4.81
CA ASP A 205 -29.66 2.91 5.08
C ASP A 205 -28.73 3.50 3.99
N ARG A 206 -28.48 2.75 2.90
CA ARG A 206 -27.72 3.18 1.72
C ARG A 206 -28.53 4.11 0.78
N VAL A 207 -29.20 5.13 1.31
CA VAL A 207 -29.93 6.09 0.47
C VAL A 207 -28.96 6.80 -0.50
N GLY A 208 -28.96 6.38 -1.77
CA GLY A 208 -28.32 7.08 -2.89
C GLY A 208 -26.90 6.65 -3.29
N ALA A 209 -26.35 5.54 -2.78
CA ALA A 209 -25.04 5.04 -3.21
C ALA A 209 -25.21 3.88 -4.21
N GLU A 210 -24.59 3.99 -5.40
CA GLU A 210 -24.49 2.86 -6.34
C GLU A 210 -23.87 1.61 -5.67
N PRO A 211 -24.19 0.39 -6.14
CA PRO A 211 -23.51 -0.80 -5.66
C PRO A 211 -22.01 -0.66 -5.90
N THR A 212 -21.25 -0.69 -4.80
CA THR A 212 -19.79 -0.50 -4.82
C THR A 212 -19.05 -1.66 -5.46
N VAL A 213 -19.70 -2.82 -5.52
CA VAL A 213 -19.23 -4.04 -6.18
C VAL A 213 -20.40 -4.55 -6.99
N ASP A 214 -20.20 -4.85 -8.26
CA ASP A 214 -21.15 -5.66 -9.03
C ASP A 214 -21.05 -7.10 -8.55
N LEU A 215 -21.74 -7.40 -7.44
CA LEU A 215 -21.70 -8.71 -6.79
C LEU A 215 -22.14 -9.82 -7.74
N ALA A 216 -23.03 -9.53 -8.69
CA ALA A 216 -23.46 -10.51 -9.69
C ALA A 216 -22.32 -10.86 -10.67
N ALA A 217 -21.53 -9.86 -11.11
CA ALA A 217 -20.40 -10.09 -12.00
C ALA A 217 -19.22 -10.84 -11.35
N VAL A 218 -19.14 -10.84 -10.00
CA VAL A 218 -18.05 -11.50 -9.25
C VAL A 218 -18.53 -12.64 -8.35
N ALA A 219 -19.82 -12.99 -8.40
CA ALA A 219 -20.44 -14.01 -7.54
C ALA A 219 -19.70 -15.35 -7.61
N ASP A 220 -19.33 -15.78 -8.81
CA ASP A 220 -18.59 -17.03 -9.04
C ASP A 220 -17.25 -17.06 -8.29
N ILE A 221 -16.56 -15.92 -8.17
CA ILE A 221 -15.27 -15.80 -7.48
C ILE A 221 -15.46 -15.96 -5.97
N PHE A 222 -16.48 -15.31 -5.40
CA PHE A 222 -16.81 -15.45 -3.98
C PHE A 222 -17.33 -16.85 -3.64
N ALA A 223 -18.14 -17.46 -4.53
CA ALA A 223 -18.65 -18.81 -4.38
C ALA A 223 -17.51 -19.84 -4.42
N GLN A 224 -16.57 -19.71 -5.37
CA GLN A 224 -15.41 -20.60 -5.45
C GLN A 224 -14.54 -20.52 -4.18
N HIS A 225 -14.26 -19.31 -3.69
CA HIS A 225 -13.49 -19.14 -2.45
C HIS A 225 -14.21 -19.74 -1.22
N SER A 226 -15.53 -19.56 -1.15
CA SER A 226 -16.38 -20.13 -0.10
C SER A 226 -16.40 -21.66 -0.12
N ALA A 227 -16.42 -22.26 -1.31
CA ALA A 227 -16.49 -23.70 -1.47
C ALA A 227 -15.25 -24.44 -0.92
N ASP A 228 -14.07 -23.80 -0.98
CA ASP A 228 -12.82 -24.38 -0.51
C ASP A 228 -12.67 -24.35 1.02
N LEU A 229 -13.40 -23.47 1.72
CA LEU A 229 -13.20 -23.20 3.15
C LEU A 229 -14.42 -23.48 4.03
N LEU A 230 -15.63 -23.47 3.46
CA LEU A 230 -16.89 -23.65 4.19
C LEU A 230 -17.53 -25.01 3.88
N ASN A 231 -18.27 -25.56 4.83
CA ASN A 231 -19.06 -26.78 4.59
C ASN A 231 -20.39 -26.49 3.88
N GLU A 232 -21.07 -27.53 3.41
CA GLU A 232 -22.32 -27.41 2.63
C GLU A 232 -23.42 -26.60 3.36
N GLN A 233 -23.60 -26.78 4.67
CA GLN A 233 -24.65 -26.05 5.41
C GLN A 233 -24.32 -24.57 5.57
N GLN A 234 -23.04 -24.24 5.75
CA GLN A 234 -22.54 -22.88 5.78
C GLN A 234 -22.70 -22.19 4.42
N GLN A 235 -22.38 -22.87 3.33
CA GLN A 235 -22.58 -22.37 1.97
C GLN A 235 -24.07 -22.11 1.68
N ARG A 236 -24.94 -23.07 2.01
CA ARG A 236 -26.40 -22.92 1.86
C ARG A 236 -26.95 -21.71 2.61
N LEU A 237 -26.45 -21.44 3.83
CA LEU A 237 -26.84 -20.25 4.58
C LEU A 237 -26.46 -18.97 3.81
N LEU A 238 -25.23 -18.87 3.30
CA LEU A 238 -24.78 -17.70 2.56
C LEU A 238 -25.60 -17.48 1.29
N GLU A 239 -25.92 -18.55 0.54
CA GLU A 239 -26.81 -18.48 -0.63
C GLU A 239 -28.22 -18.02 -0.27
N HIS A 240 -28.76 -18.47 0.87
CA HIS A 240 -30.08 -18.04 1.36
C HIS A 240 -30.06 -16.56 1.75
N LEU A 241 -29.00 -16.12 2.41
CA LEU A 241 -28.80 -14.74 2.83
C LEU A 241 -28.63 -13.81 1.64
N GLU A 242 -27.84 -14.19 0.64
CA GLU A 242 -27.64 -13.43 -0.60
C GLU A 242 -28.96 -13.21 -1.34
N ARG A 243 -29.73 -14.27 -1.58
CA ARG A 243 -31.06 -14.17 -2.21
C ARG A 243 -31.99 -13.22 -1.47
N ARG A 244 -31.91 -13.23 -0.13
CA ARG A 244 -32.77 -12.38 0.71
C ARG A 244 -32.35 -10.92 0.72
N LEU A 245 -31.04 -10.64 0.72
CA LEU A 245 -30.51 -9.28 0.70
C LEU A 245 -30.51 -8.65 -0.69
N GLY A 246 -30.37 -9.46 -1.74
CA GLY A 246 -30.43 -9.02 -3.14
C GLY A 246 -31.82 -8.61 -3.62
N GLY A 247 -32.87 -8.97 -2.87
CA GLY A 247 -34.26 -8.83 -3.28
C GLY A 247 -34.61 -9.84 -4.37
N ASP A 248 -35.79 -10.43 -4.30
CA ASP A 248 -36.35 -11.15 -5.46
C ASP A 248 -36.28 -10.22 -6.68
N ALA A 249 -35.49 -10.63 -7.68
CA ALA A 249 -35.51 -10.06 -9.02
C ALA A 249 -36.84 -10.36 -9.72
#